data_AF-A0A1R1X608-F1
#
_entry.id   AF-A0A1R1X608-F1
#
_cell.length_a   1.000
_cell.length_b   1.000
_cell.length_c   1.000
_cell.angle_alpha   90.00
_cell.angle_beta   90.00
_cell.angle_gamma   90.00
#
_symmetry.space_group_name_H-M   'P 1'
#
loop_
_entity.id
_entity.type
_entity.pdbx_description
1 polymer ?
#
loop_
_entity_poly.entity_id
_entity_poly.type
_entity_poly.pdbx_seq_one_letter_code
_entity_poly.pdbx_strand_id
1 'polypeptide(L)'
;MKFVISSTLFTAFLSSYTLAQGSNPSAIATALAKDNVIPDVLPAGFVPETELNVSWAGRSMEYGTEYFPYNNETNALPVINYAADANAYYTLALVDPDAPSRADPFRAQVRHYLSVNIKGSDITSGNNTSTPFLAPRPFAGCGRKRFVWVLARQPSILPELSITTARPGFSIAKFASDNNMKLIAANYFEVESSPANICTVPNATPTPKTIAAALAKDNVIPDVLPAGFVPETELNVSWAGRSMEYGTEYFPYNNETNALPVINYAADANAYYTLALVDPDAPSRADPFRAQVRHYLSVNIKGSDITSGNNTSTPFLAPRPFAGCGRKRFVWVLARQPSILPELSITTARPGFSIAKFASDNNMKLIAANYFEVESSPANICTVPNATPTPKTIAAALAKDNVIPDVLPADFIPEFELNVSYVNRKMEYGTEYFPYNNETDALPVISYTADANAYYTLALVDPDAPSRANPFRAQVRHYLSVNIKGSDITSGNNTSTPFLAPRPFAGCGRKRFVWVLARQPSILPELTVAAARPGFNIAKYASDNKLTLIAANYFEVESSPADSCQVPGGPSATSTATASATASASASASATATATATATSSKAYPTSTSTKKKLPKCIPAAHKTAA
;
A
#
# COMPACT_ATOMS: atom_id res chain seq x y z
N MET A 1 40.81 -47.49 39.75
CA MET A 1 42.19 -47.04 39.51
C MET A 1 42.38 -46.77 38.01
N LYS A 2 43.55 -46.28 37.58
CA LYS A 2 43.83 -45.80 36.21
C LYS A 2 43.69 -46.90 35.14
N PHE A 3 43.37 -46.50 33.91
CA PHE A 3 43.43 -47.32 32.70
C PHE A 3 44.41 -46.72 31.66
N VAL A 4 44.79 -47.54 30.69
CA VAL A 4 45.73 -47.32 29.56
C VAL A 4 45.32 -48.23 28.39
N ILE A 5 45.76 -48.06 27.14
CA ILE A 5 46.83 -47.22 26.56
C ILE A 5 46.20 -46.13 25.62
N SER A 6 46.78 -45.51 24.59
CA SER A 6 48.04 -45.67 23.82
C SER A 6 48.51 -44.32 23.20
N SER A 7 49.59 -44.33 22.42
CA SER A 7 50.00 -43.23 21.54
C SER A 7 49.81 -43.55 20.06
N THR A 8 49.52 -42.53 19.24
CA THR A 8 49.62 -42.55 17.78
C THR A 8 49.93 -41.15 17.23
N LEU A 9 50.40 -41.10 15.98
CA LEU A 9 51.17 -39.99 15.40
C LEU A 9 50.40 -38.65 15.33
N PHE A 10 51.11 -37.55 15.61
CA PHE A 10 50.65 -36.19 15.38
C PHE A 10 51.05 -35.74 13.96
N THR A 11 50.13 -35.82 12.98
CA THR A 11 50.37 -35.31 11.62
C THR A 11 50.12 -33.81 11.55
N ALA A 12 51.17 -33.04 11.25
CA ALA A 12 51.08 -31.59 11.16
C ALA A 12 50.32 -31.15 9.89
N PHE A 13 49.04 -30.85 10.02
CA PHE A 13 48.29 -30.11 8.99
C PHE A 13 48.61 -28.62 9.06
N LEU A 14 49.33 -28.12 8.05
CA LEU A 14 49.40 -26.70 7.74
C LEU A 14 48.04 -26.23 7.24
N SER A 15 47.13 -25.90 8.16
CA SER A 15 45.91 -25.18 7.83
C SER A 15 46.28 -23.75 7.43
N SER A 16 46.30 -23.49 6.14
CA SER A 16 46.50 -22.15 5.59
C SER A 16 45.41 -21.22 6.09
N TYR A 17 45.80 -20.04 6.58
CA TYR A 17 44.86 -19.00 7.03
C TYR A 17 43.97 -18.55 5.84
N THR A 18 42.76 -19.11 5.76
CA THR A 18 41.70 -18.56 4.90
C THR A 18 41.21 -17.26 5.53
N LEU A 19 41.68 -16.14 5.00
CA LEU A 19 41.18 -14.82 5.33
C LEU A 19 39.65 -14.79 5.10
N ALA A 20 38.89 -14.58 6.17
CA ALA A 20 37.47 -14.26 6.06
C ALA A 20 37.33 -12.94 5.30
N GLN A 21 36.54 -12.93 4.23
CA GLN A 21 36.30 -11.72 3.42
C GLN A 21 35.33 -10.80 4.15
N GLY A 22 35.85 -9.93 5.02
CA GLY A 22 35.09 -8.80 5.58
C GLY A 22 34.64 -7.83 4.48
N SER A 23 33.54 -7.11 4.69
CA SER A 23 32.99 -6.24 3.65
C SER A 23 33.91 -5.04 3.32
N ASN A 24 33.84 -4.59 2.07
CA ASN A 24 34.67 -3.50 1.56
C ASN A 24 34.32 -2.17 2.28
N PRO A 25 35.28 -1.43 2.85
CA PRO A 25 35.03 -0.13 3.50
C PRO A 25 34.23 0.87 2.66
N SER A 26 34.39 0.85 1.33
CA SER A 26 33.60 1.67 0.39
C SER A 26 32.13 1.25 0.34
N ALA A 27 31.83 -0.05 0.42
CA ALA A 27 30.46 -0.56 0.50
C ALA A 27 29.80 -0.20 1.83
N ILE A 28 30.54 -0.30 2.95
CA ILE A 28 30.06 0.14 4.27
C ILE A 28 29.75 1.65 4.26
N ALA A 29 30.67 2.49 3.77
CA ALA A 29 30.45 3.94 3.68
C ALA A 29 29.25 4.27 2.76
N THR A 30 29.07 3.54 1.65
CA THR A 30 27.91 3.68 0.77
C THR A 30 26.60 3.34 1.48
N ALA A 31 26.57 2.27 2.29
CA ALA A 31 25.39 1.88 3.06
C ALA A 31 25.06 2.90 4.16
N LEU A 32 26.06 3.41 4.88
CA LEU A 32 25.88 4.47 5.88
C LEU A 32 25.41 5.79 5.26
N ALA A 33 25.85 6.12 4.05
CA ALA A 33 25.40 7.31 3.32
C ALA A 33 23.97 7.17 2.75
N LYS A 34 23.59 5.96 2.29
CA LYS A 34 22.26 5.68 1.70
C LYS A 34 21.10 6.17 2.58
N ASP A 35 21.15 5.88 3.88
CA ASP A 35 20.10 6.25 4.83
C ASP A 35 20.53 7.43 5.74
N ASN A 36 21.39 8.31 5.23
CA ASN A 36 21.89 9.55 5.86
C ASN A 36 22.61 9.40 7.23
N VAL A 37 23.05 8.21 7.63
CA VAL A 37 23.87 8.05 8.86
C VAL A 37 25.18 8.83 8.75
N ILE A 38 25.72 8.90 7.53
CA ILE A 38 26.54 10.01 7.05
C ILE A 38 25.58 10.93 6.27
N PRO A 39 25.36 12.21 6.63
CA PRO A 39 26.10 13.02 7.61
C PRO A 39 25.47 13.13 9.02
N ASP A 40 24.28 12.57 9.28
CA ASP A 40 23.47 12.92 10.47
C ASP A 40 24.10 12.47 11.81
N VAL A 41 24.94 11.43 11.77
CA VAL A 41 25.67 10.90 12.93
C VAL A 41 27.19 10.97 12.77
N LEU A 42 27.67 10.76 11.55
CA LEU A 42 29.09 10.65 11.21
C LEU A 42 29.48 11.75 10.21
N PRO A 43 30.70 12.32 10.29
CA PRO A 43 31.12 13.39 9.38
C PRO A 43 31.12 12.93 7.92
N ALA A 44 30.86 13.85 6.98
CA ALA A 44 30.68 13.56 5.55
C ALA A 44 31.86 12.81 4.87
N GLY A 45 33.07 12.89 5.43
CA GLY A 45 34.26 12.18 4.97
C GLY A 45 34.59 10.90 5.75
N PHE A 46 33.66 10.34 6.51
CA PHE A 46 33.88 9.12 7.29
C PHE A 46 34.12 7.90 6.38
N VAL A 47 35.23 7.21 6.60
CA VAL A 47 35.55 5.90 6.02
C VAL A 47 35.90 4.95 7.17
N PRO A 48 35.27 3.76 7.27
CA PRO A 48 35.54 2.82 8.35
C PRO A 48 36.89 2.11 8.16
N GLU A 49 37.60 1.87 9.26
CA GLU A 49 38.85 1.09 9.31
C GLU A 49 38.60 -0.39 9.66
N THR A 50 37.45 -0.70 10.27
CA THR A 50 36.98 -2.07 10.54
C THR A 50 35.47 -2.16 10.35
N GLU A 51 34.99 -3.36 10.07
CA GLU A 51 33.57 -3.71 10.14
C GLU A 51 33.12 -3.79 11.61
N LEU A 52 31.91 -3.31 11.91
CA LEU A 52 31.27 -3.41 13.23
C LEU A 52 30.13 -4.43 13.15
N ASN A 53 30.46 -5.69 13.44
CA ASN A 53 29.52 -6.80 13.44
C ASN A 53 28.72 -6.79 14.74
N VAL A 54 27.40 -6.61 14.63
CA VAL A 54 26.46 -6.54 15.77
C VAL A 54 25.38 -7.59 15.55
N SER A 55 24.99 -8.33 16.59
CA SER A 55 23.89 -9.29 16.48
C SER A 55 23.03 -9.36 17.75
N TRP A 56 21.72 -9.51 17.52
CA TRP A 56 20.68 -9.67 18.54
C TRP A 56 19.92 -10.97 18.26
N ALA A 57 19.69 -11.80 19.29
CA ALA A 57 18.99 -13.09 19.18
C ALA A 57 19.53 -14.02 18.06
N GLY A 58 20.82 -13.92 17.71
CA GLY A 58 21.45 -14.69 16.62
C GLY A 58 21.26 -14.09 15.21
N ARG A 59 20.42 -13.06 15.04
CA ARG A 59 20.31 -12.29 13.80
C ARG A 59 21.44 -11.26 13.72
N SER A 60 22.23 -11.28 12.65
CA SER A 60 23.23 -10.24 12.37
C SER A 60 22.57 -8.95 11.87
N MET A 61 23.24 -7.82 12.09
CA MET A 61 22.78 -6.48 11.72
C MET A 61 23.48 -6.01 10.44
N GLU A 62 22.78 -6.11 9.32
CA GLU A 62 23.22 -5.58 8.02
C GLU A 62 22.59 -4.21 7.81
N TYR A 63 23.37 -3.14 8.00
CA TYR A 63 23.12 -1.73 7.61
C TYR A 63 21.67 -1.38 7.21
N GLY A 64 20.84 -1.10 8.22
CA GLY A 64 19.41 -0.81 8.05
C GLY A 64 18.48 -2.00 8.32
N THR A 65 19.01 -3.14 8.78
CA THR A 65 18.22 -4.30 9.23
C THR A 65 17.15 -3.87 10.23
N GLU A 66 15.91 -4.33 10.03
CA GLU A 66 14.78 -4.02 10.90
C GLU A 66 14.72 -4.98 12.10
N TYR A 67 14.58 -4.42 13.31
CA TYR A 67 14.38 -5.16 14.55
C TYR A 67 13.10 -4.73 15.27
N PHE A 68 12.49 -5.66 15.99
CA PHE A 68 11.13 -5.57 16.50
C PHE A 68 11.09 -5.58 18.05
N PRO A 69 10.97 -4.41 18.72
CA PRO A 69 11.02 -4.32 20.18
C PRO A 69 9.86 -5.03 20.88
N TYR A 70 8.73 -5.20 20.19
CA TYR A 70 7.59 -5.97 20.68
C TYR A 70 7.87 -7.48 20.76
N ASN A 71 8.83 -7.99 19.98
CA ASN A 71 9.39 -9.33 20.12
C ASN A 71 10.56 -9.38 21.13
N ASN A 72 10.78 -8.30 21.88
CA ASN A 72 11.87 -8.13 22.86
C ASN A 72 13.30 -8.21 22.30
N GLU A 73 13.49 -8.22 20.97
CA GLU A 73 14.79 -8.48 20.32
C GLU A 73 15.90 -7.53 20.80
N THR A 74 15.57 -6.27 21.04
CA THR A 74 16.51 -5.19 21.40
C THR A 74 16.55 -4.87 22.90
N ASN A 75 16.00 -5.74 23.76
CA ASN A 75 15.89 -5.47 25.21
C ASN A 75 17.22 -5.56 25.98
N ALA A 76 18.18 -6.35 25.49
CA ALA A 76 19.50 -6.52 26.07
C ALA A 76 20.58 -5.83 25.19
N LEU A 77 21.82 -5.75 25.68
CA LEU A 77 22.96 -5.43 24.82
C LEU A 77 23.15 -6.55 23.76
N PRO A 78 23.53 -6.20 22.52
CA PRO A 78 23.85 -7.18 21.48
C PRO A 78 25.23 -7.82 21.72
N VAL A 79 25.48 -8.91 21.00
CA VAL A 79 26.85 -9.39 20.79
C VAL A 79 27.51 -8.46 19.77
N ILE A 80 28.70 -7.93 20.08
CA ILE A 80 29.44 -6.98 19.24
C ILE A 80 30.84 -7.50 19.00
N ASN A 81 31.28 -7.53 17.74
CA ASN A 81 32.59 -7.97 17.31
C ASN A 81 33.17 -6.97 16.30
N TYR A 82 34.47 -6.68 16.41
CA TYR A 82 35.24 -5.85 15.47
C TYR A 82 36.72 -6.25 15.53
N ALA A 83 37.50 -5.94 14.49
CA ALA A 83 38.95 -6.15 14.53
C ALA A 83 39.59 -5.08 15.43
N ALA A 84 40.33 -5.51 16.45
CA ALA A 84 40.88 -4.64 17.48
C ALA A 84 42.38 -4.87 17.72
N ASP A 85 43.10 -3.78 17.97
CA ASP A 85 44.41 -3.83 18.62
C ASP A 85 44.19 -4.11 20.11
N ALA A 86 44.64 -5.28 20.58
CA ALA A 86 44.46 -5.74 21.96
C ALA A 86 45.08 -4.82 23.02
N ASN A 87 46.04 -3.96 22.64
CA ASN A 87 46.65 -2.99 23.55
C ASN A 87 45.91 -1.65 23.59
N ALA A 88 45.14 -1.32 22.55
CA ALA A 88 44.38 -0.08 22.46
C ALA A 88 43.13 -0.05 23.35
N TYR A 89 42.56 1.14 23.48
CA TYR A 89 41.31 1.40 24.18
C TYR A 89 40.27 1.97 23.20
N TYR A 90 39.00 1.65 23.42
CA TYR A 90 37.90 1.99 22.54
C TYR A 90 36.70 2.55 23.32
N THR A 91 35.95 3.42 22.64
CA THR A 91 34.64 3.90 23.07
C THR A 91 33.59 3.36 22.11
N LEU A 92 32.46 2.90 22.65
CA LEU A 92 31.32 2.37 21.91
C LEU A 92 30.05 3.10 22.36
N ALA A 93 29.29 3.64 21.40
CA ALA A 93 28.03 4.33 21.67
C ALA A 93 26.88 3.79 20.81
N LEU A 94 25.66 3.86 21.34
CA LEU A 94 24.41 3.70 20.58
C LEU A 94 23.64 5.03 20.63
N VAL A 95 23.35 5.59 19.46
CA VAL A 95 22.66 6.88 19.32
C VAL A 95 21.45 6.81 18.39
N ASP A 96 20.45 7.62 18.71
CA ASP A 96 19.18 7.77 18.00
C ASP A 96 19.12 9.18 17.39
N PRO A 97 19.49 9.36 16.09
CA PRO A 97 19.42 10.65 15.39
C PRO A 97 18.00 11.08 15.03
N ASP A 98 16.99 10.24 15.25
CA ASP A 98 15.63 10.43 14.77
C ASP A 98 14.66 10.80 15.89
N ALA A 99 15.12 11.29 17.04
CA ALA A 99 14.30 11.50 18.22
C ALA A 99 13.53 12.85 18.21
N PRO A 100 12.20 12.89 18.42
CA PRO A 100 11.27 11.77 18.59
C PRO A 100 10.86 11.03 17.31
N SER A 101 10.81 11.69 16.14
CA SER A 101 10.60 11.05 14.83
C SER A 101 11.62 11.53 13.79
N ARG A 102 11.91 10.71 12.77
CA ARG A 102 12.80 11.07 11.65
C ARG A 102 12.31 12.31 10.87
N ALA A 103 11.00 12.56 10.89
CA ALA A 103 10.40 13.78 10.36
C ALA A 103 10.68 15.02 11.23
N ASP A 104 10.61 14.88 12.56
CA ASP A 104 10.87 15.97 13.51
C ASP A 104 11.89 15.60 14.61
N PRO A 105 13.20 15.52 14.28
CA PRO A 105 14.23 15.01 15.19
C PRO A 105 14.72 16.05 16.21
N PHE A 106 13.83 16.86 16.79
CA PHE A 106 14.20 18.00 17.65
C PHE A 106 14.83 17.64 19.01
N ARG A 107 14.91 16.35 19.36
CA ARG A 107 15.60 15.82 20.56
C ARG A 107 16.90 15.07 20.22
N ALA A 108 17.28 15.00 18.94
CA ALA A 108 18.43 14.25 18.47
C ALA A 108 19.79 14.84 18.92
N GLN A 109 20.86 14.04 19.03
CA GLN A 109 20.82 12.57 19.07
C GLN A 109 20.47 12.14 20.50
N VAL A 110 19.63 11.11 20.68
CA VAL A 110 19.40 10.52 22.00
C VAL A 110 20.44 9.43 22.27
N ARG A 111 21.19 9.57 23.38
CA ARG A 111 22.20 8.61 23.82
C ARG A 111 21.56 7.39 24.49
N HIS A 112 21.49 6.27 23.77
CA HIS A 112 20.95 5.01 24.28
C HIS A 112 22.00 4.20 25.05
N TYR A 113 23.26 4.22 24.62
CA TYR A 113 24.39 3.61 25.31
C TYR A 113 25.67 4.43 25.10
N LEU A 114 26.56 4.40 26.07
CA LEU A 114 27.94 4.86 25.94
C LEU A 114 28.82 4.09 26.92
N SER A 115 29.84 3.40 26.40
CA SER A 115 30.88 2.75 27.17
C SER A 115 32.25 3.24 26.70
N VAL A 116 33.12 3.61 27.63
CA VAL A 116 34.49 4.09 27.37
C VAL A 116 35.52 3.13 27.95
N ASN A 117 36.78 3.23 27.52
CA ASN A 117 37.90 2.43 28.04
C ASN A 117 37.79 0.90 27.79
N ILE A 118 37.03 0.48 26.78
CA ILE A 118 36.99 -0.92 26.31
C ILE A 118 38.39 -1.33 25.86
N LYS A 119 38.99 -2.35 26.49
CA LYS A 119 40.32 -2.88 26.16
C LYS A 119 40.23 -3.86 25.00
N GLY A 120 40.93 -3.57 23.89
CA GLY A 120 40.87 -4.42 22.70
C GLY A 120 39.42 -4.60 22.21
N SER A 121 38.99 -5.85 22.09
CA SER A 121 37.60 -6.23 21.75
C SER A 121 36.76 -6.70 22.96
N ASP A 122 37.27 -6.63 24.19
CA ASP A 122 36.52 -7.04 25.38
C ASP A 122 35.55 -5.94 25.83
N ILE A 123 34.33 -5.99 25.28
CA ILE A 123 33.21 -5.09 25.61
C ILE A 123 32.95 -5.00 27.13
N THR A 124 33.25 -6.05 27.90
CA THR A 124 32.97 -6.11 29.35
C THR A 124 33.95 -5.30 30.20
N SER A 125 35.12 -4.98 29.66
CA SER A 125 36.15 -4.17 30.33
C SER A 125 35.86 -2.65 30.34
N GLY A 126 34.88 -2.18 29.56
CA GLY A 126 34.55 -0.76 29.43
C GLY A 126 33.64 -0.21 30.54
N ASN A 127 33.84 1.06 30.92
CA ASN A 127 32.97 1.75 31.86
C ASN A 127 31.76 2.37 31.14
N ASN A 128 30.56 1.86 31.45
CA ASN A 128 29.27 2.36 30.97
C ASN A 128 28.35 2.90 32.09
N THR A 129 28.85 3.00 33.33
CA THR A 129 28.01 3.25 34.53
C THR A 129 27.21 4.56 34.46
N SER A 130 27.80 5.62 33.86
CA SER A 130 27.15 6.92 33.67
C SER A 130 26.10 6.93 32.54
N THR A 131 25.97 5.86 31.75
CA THR A 131 24.95 5.70 30.68
C THR A 131 24.65 4.21 30.46
N PRO A 132 23.86 3.58 31.35
CA PRO A 132 23.42 2.21 31.16
C PRO A 132 22.59 2.06 29.87
N PHE A 133 22.55 0.86 29.31
CA PHE A 133 21.81 0.57 28.07
C PHE A 133 20.31 0.88 28.22
N LEU A 134 19.80 1.73 27.34
CA LEU A 134 18.37 1.99 27.17
C LEU A 134 17.89 1.29 25.90
N ALA A 135 16.96 0.35 26.04
CA ALA A 135 16.43 -0.40 24.90
C ALA A 135 15.78 0.54 23.85
N PRO A 136 16.07 0.37 22.55
CA PRO A 136 15.39 1.04 21.44
C PRO A 136 13.87 0.82 21.46
N ARG A 137 13.10 1.85 21.83
CA ARG A 137 11.63 1.84 21.85
C ARG A 137 11.08 3.19 21.39
N PRO A 138 10.78 3.35 20.07
CA PRO A 138 10.06 4.51 19.56
C PRO A 138 8.68 4.66 20.22
N PHE A 139 8.20 5.90 20.35
CA PHE A 139 6.81 6.17 20.73
C PHE A 139 5.86 5.93 19.54
N ALA A 140 4.59 5.63 19.81
CA ALA A 140 3.62 5.27 18.77
C ALA A 140 3.41 6.41 17.75
N GLY A 141 3.27 6.05 16.48
CA GLY A 141 3.09 6.99 15.37
C GLY A 141 4.31 7.86 15.03
N CYS A 142 5.46 7.66 15.68
CA CYS A 142 6.70 8.36 15.33
C CYS A 142 7.41 7.75 14.11
N GLY A 143 6.87 6.68 13.55
CA GLY A 143 7.36 5.99 12.36
C GLY A 143 8.71 5.31 12.58
N ARG A 144 9.38 5.03 11.46
CA ARG A 144 10.67 4.37 11.43
C ARG A 144 11.80 5.26 11.91
N LYS A 145 12.67 4.71 12.76
CA LYS A 145 13.81 5.40 13.34
C LYS A 145 15.08 4.57 13.24
N ARG A 146 16.17 5.23 12.88
CA ARG A 146 17.53 4.68 12.85
C ARG A 146 18.09 4.63 14.27
N PHE A 147 18.82 3.56 14.58
CA PHE A 147 19.61 3.42 15.79
C PHE A 147 21.03 3.01 15.39
N VAL A 148 22.00 3.87 15.69
CA VAL A 148 23.36 3.80 15.13
C VAL A 148 24.36 3.42 16.21
N TRP A 149 25.00 2.27 16.03
CA TRP A 149 26.19 1.88 16.79
C TRP A 149 27.42 2.54 16.18
N VAL A 150 28.24 3.20 17.00
CA VAL A 150 29.47 3.88 16.58
C VAL A 150 30.61 3.48 17.50
N LEU A 151 31.73 3.09 16.90
CA LEU A 151 32.98 2.70 17.55
C LEU A 151 34.07 3.74 17.27
N ALA A 152 34.75 4.18 18.33
CA ALA A 152 35.87 5.09 18.28
C ALA A 152 37.12 4.49 18.96
N ARG A 153 38.29 4.64 18.34
CA ARG A 153 39.58 4.34 18.96
C ARG A 153 40.04 5.53 19.78
N GLN A 154 40.40 5.28 21.04
CA GLN A 154 40.89 6.31 21.96
C GLN A 154 42.41 6.50 21.78
N PRO A 155 42.95 7.70 22.07
CA PRO A 155 44.39 7.94 22.07
C PRO A 155 45.09 7.25 23.26
N SER A 156 44.37 7.07 24.37
CA SER A 156 44.82 6.43 25.61
C SER A 156 43.62 5.85 26.36
N ILE A 157 43.83 5.35 27.59
CA ILE A 157 42.74 5.31 28.57
C ILE A 157 42.27 6.76 28.82
N LEU A 158 40.95 6.98 28.87
CA LEU A 158 40.33 8.25 29.22
C LEU A 158 40.15 8.34 30.75
N PRO A 159 40.22 9.55 31.33
CA PRO A 159 39.90 9.77 32.75
C PRO A 159 38.42 9.49 33.04
N GLU A 160 38.03 9.56 34.31
CA GLU A 160 36.61 9.54 34.67
C GLU A 160 35.89 10.77 34.08
N LEU A 161 34.82 10.53 33.32
CA LEU A 161 34.10 11.57 32.56
C LEU A 161 32.78 11.93 33.26
N SER A 162 32.57 13.22 33.52
CA SER A 162 31.31 13.74 34.04
C SER A 162 30.25 13.79 32.92
N ILE A 163 29.68 12.64 32.60
CA ILE A 163 28.62 12.48 31.60
C ILE A 163 27.27 12.81 32.23
N THR A 164 26.53 13.75 31.65
CA THR A 164 25.21 14.16 32.17
C THR A 164 24.18 13.05 32.04
N THR A 165 23.25 12.97 33.00
CA THR A 165 22.12 12.01 32.96
C THR A 165 21.14 12.28 31.82
N ALA A 166 21.16 13.50 31.26
CA ALA A 166 20.44 13.84 30.04
C ALA A 166 20.94 13.01 28.85
N ARG A 167 20.00 12.35 28.14
CA ARG A 167 20.26 11.56 26.93
C ARG A 167 20.02 12.32 25.62
N PRO A 168 18.99 13.18 25.47
CA PRO A 168 18.80 14.03 24.29
C PRO A 168 19.94 15.02 24.06
N GLY A 169 20.07 15.52 22.82
CA GLY A 169 21.08 16.54 22.47
C GLY A 169 22.53 16.06 22.53
N PHE A 170 22.76 14.75 22.56
CA PHE A 170 24.10 14.17 22.45
C PHE A 170 24.59 14.24 21.00
N SER A 171 25.91 14.16 20.81
CA SER A 171 26.54 13.98 19.51
C SER A 171 27.81 13.16 19.68
N ILE A 172 27.83 11.95 19.12
CA ILE A 172 29.00 11.07 19.19
C ILE A 172 30.21 11.64 18.43
N ALA A 173 29.98 12.34 17.32
CA ALA A 173 31.05 13.02 16.57
C ALA A 173 31.70 14.14 17.40
N LYS A 174 30.91 14.98 18.09
CA LYS A 174 31.47 15.98 19.01
C LYS A 174 32.17 15.33 20.20
N PHE A 175 31.55 14.33 20.83
CA PHE A 175 32.16 13.62 21.97
C PHE A 175 33.51 12.97 21.61
N ALA A 176 33.65 12.43 20.39
CA ALA A 176 34.92 11.95 19.86
C ALA A 176 35.95 13.06 19.67
N SER A 177 35.56 14.18 19.04
CA SER A 177 36.41 15.35 18.84
C SER A 177 36.93 15.92 20.16
N ASP A 178 36.04 16.12 21.14
CA ASP A 178 36.36 16.70 22.46
C ASP A 178 37.34 15.83 23.27
N ASN A 179 37.40 14.52 23.00
CA ASN A 179 38.26 13.55 23.68
C ASN A 179 39.41 13.03 22.80
N ASN A 180 39.70 13.69 21.66
CA ASN A 180 40.74 13.31 20.69
C ASN A 180 40.63 11.86 20.18
N MET A 181 39.42 11.31 20.10
CA MET A 181 39.15 9.95 19.62
C MET A 181 38.93 9.92 18.11
N LYS A 182 39.38 8.86 17.45
CA LYS A 182 39.10 8.62 16.02
C LYS A 182 37.86 7.73 15.89
N LEU A 183 36.82 8.19 15.18
CA LEU A 183 35.73 7.31 14.74
C LEU A 183 36.30 6.29 13.74
N ILE A 184 36.10 4.99 13.95
CA ILE A 184 36.72 3.93 13.13
C ILE A 184 35.72 2.92 12.54
N ALA A 185 34.54 2.76 13.11
CA ALA A 185 33.51 1.88 12.57
C ALA A 185 32.12 2.33 13.00
N ALA A 186 31.12 2.03 12.19
CA ALA A 186 29.72 2.24 12.54
C ALA A 186 28.84 1.24 11.79
N ASN A 187 27.68 0.92 12.36
CA ASN A 187 26.64 0.10 11.75
C ASN A 187 25.29 0.51 12.38
N TYR A 188 24.17 0.31 11.70
CA TYR A 188 22.86 0.76 12.16
C TYR A 188 21.75 -0.24 11.85
N PHE A 189 20.68 -0.13 12.63
CA PHE A 189 19.43 -0.83 12.44
C PHE A 189 18.28 0.16 12.39
N GLU A 190 17.16 -0.27 11.84
CA GLU A 190 15.90 0.47 11.90
C GLU A 190 14.93 -0.20 12.89
N VAL A 191 14.12 0.63 13.53
CA VAL A 191 13.05 0.20 14.43
C VAL A 191 11.78 0.97 14.06
N GLU A 192 10.72 0.23 13.77
CA GLU A 192 9.40 0.78 13.49
C GLU A 192 8.63 1.08 14.79
N SER A 193 7.86 2.17 14.80
CA SER A 193 6.96 2.48 15.93
C SER A 193 5.68 1.64 15.88
N SER A 194 5.04 1.42 17.03
CA SER A 194 3.64 0.99 17.04
C SER A 194 2.78 1.98 16.22
N PRO A 195 1.89 1.52 15.31
CA PRO A 195 1.09 2.42 14.49
C PRO A 195 0.23 3.38 15.31
N ALA A 196 0.27 4.67 14.95
CA ALA A 196 -0.68 5.69 15.36
C ALA A 196 -0.72 6.81 14.31
N ASN A 197 -1.70 7.72 14.42
CA ASN A 197 -1.86 8.83 13.49
C ASN A 197 -0.94 10.02 13.78
N ILE A 198 -0.53 10.20 15.04
CA ILE A 198 0.40 11.24 15.50
C ILE A 198 1.57 10.57 16.23
N CYS A 199 2.77 11.13 16.12
CA CYS A 199 3.92 10.81 16.97
C CYS A 199 3.65 11.23 18.43
N THR A 200 3.16 10.29 19.24
CA THR A 200 2.65 10.54 20.60
C THR A 200 3.74 10.39 21.66
N VAL A 201 4.57 11.43 21.79
CA VAL A 201 5.55 11.50 22.89
C VAL A 201 4.83 11.79 24.21
N PRO A 202 5.02 10.99 25.27
CA PRO A 202 4.41 11.25 26.58
C PRO A 202 4.67 12.66 27.09
N ASN A 203 3.61 13.36 27.51
CA ASN A 203 3.60 14.74 27.99
C ASN A 203 4.10 15.79 26.97
N ALA A 204 3.91 15.57 25.66
CA ALA A 204 4.12 16.58 24.62
C ALA A 204 2.85 16.84 23.80
N THR A 205 2.49 18.12 23.64
CA THR A 205 1.47 18.58 22.69
C THR A 205 1.96 18.38 21.25
N PRO A 206 1.10 18.07 20.27
CA PRO A 206 1.48 18.03 18.87
C PRO A 206 2.15 19.34 18.39
N THR A 207 3.29 19.22 17.73
CA THR A 207 3.98 20.37 17.11
C THR A 207 3.35 20.68 15.75
N PRO A 208 3.39 21.94 15.27
CA PRO A 208 3.03 22.30 13.90
C PRO A 208 3.60 21.36 12.83
N LYS A 209 4.83 20.88 13.05
CA LYS A 209 5.55 20.01 12.13
C LYS A 209 5.07 18.55 12.21
N THR A 210 4.74 18.03 13.38
CA THR A 210 4.05 16.72 13.49
C THR A 210 2.65 16.74 12.89
N ILE A 211 1.92 17.86 13.02
CA ILE A 211 0.60 18.04 12.39
C ILE A 211 0.74 18.10 10.86
N ALA A 212 1.67 18.90 10.34
CA ALA A 212 1.95 18.97 8.90
C ALA A 212 2.37 17.60 8.33
N ALA A 213 3.15 16.81 9.08
CA ALA A 213 3.50 15.45 8.69
C ALA A 213 2.28 14.51 8.64
N ALA A 214 1.36 14.58 9.61
CA ALA A 214 0.13 13.80 9.59
C ALA A 214 -0.80 14.20 8.43
N LEU A 215 -0.96 15.51 8.17
CA LEU A 215 -1.71 16.02 7.02
C LEU A 215 -1.10 15.61 5.68
N ALA A 216 0.24 15.52 5.58
CA ALA A 216 0.92 15.07 4.37
C ALA A 216 0.83 13.54 4.18
N LYS A 217 0.88 12.74 5.25
CA LYS A 217 0.81 11.27 5.23
C LYS A 217 -0.39 10.76 4.41
N ASP A 218 -1.57 11.32 4.63
CA ASP A 218 -2.80 10.93 3.93
C ASP A 218 -3.19 11.91 2.80
N ASN A 219 -2.21 12.63 2.23
CA ASN A 219 -2.31 13.58 1.12
C ASN A 219 -3.27 14.78 1.32
N VAL A 220 -3.69 15.12 2.54
CA VAL A 220 -4.48 16.34 2.81
C VAL A 220 -3.68 17.60 2.42
N ILE A 221 -2.36 17.55 2.61
CA ILE A 221 -1.38 18.27 1.80
C ILE A 221 -0.90 17.28 0.72
N PRO A 222 -1.06 17.51 -0.60
CA PRO A 222 -1.47 18.77 -1.24
C PRO A 222 -2.95 18.86 -1.66
N ASP A 223 -3.78 17.83 -1.47
CA ASP A 223 -5.11 17.73 -2.11
C ASP A 223 -6.13 18.79 -1.64
N VAL A 224 -5.96 19.29 -0.41
CA VAL A 224 -6.82 20.32 0.21
C VAL A 224 -6.05 21.58 0.56
N LEU A 225 -4.81 21.42 1.01
CA LEU A 225 -3.95 22.48 1.54
C LEU A 225 -2.71 22.64 0.65
N PRO A 226 -2.19 23.86 0.44
CA PRO A 226 -1.05 24.09 -0.44
C PRO A 226 0.20 23.34 0.04
N ALA A 227 1.04 22.90 -0.90
CA ALA A 227 2.33 22.29 -0.60
C ALA A 227 3.18 23.23 0.28
N GLY A 228 3.75 22.68 1.37
CA GLY A 228 4.46 23.47 2.38
C GLY A 228 3.59 24.14 3.44
N PHE A 229 2.27 23.87 3.48
CA PHE A 229 1.42 24.29 4.59
C PHE A 229 1.95 23.76 5.94
N VAL A 230 2.11 24.67 6.91
CA VAL A 230 2.40 24.39 8.31
C VAL A 230 1.39 25.18 9.15
N PRO A 231 0.64 24.54 10.07
CA PRO A 231 -0.37 25.22 10.86
C PRO A 231 0.23 26.11 11.94
N GLU A 232 -0.44 27.22 12.24
CA GLU A 232 -0.08 28.16 13.32
C GLU A 232 -0.75 27.80 14.66
N THR A 233 -1.83 27.01 14.62
CA THR A 233 -2.53 26.49 15.79
C THR A 233 -3.11 25.10 15.53
N GLU A 234 -3.40 24.37 16.59
CA GLU A 234 -4.10 23.08 16.51
C GLU A 234 -5.61 23.30 16.33
N LEU A 235 -6.24 22.49 15.47
CA LEU A 235 -7.69 22.49 15.28
C LEU A 235 -8.30 21.26 15.98
N ASN A 236 -8.67 21.45 17.25
CA ASN A 236 -9.28 20.40 18.06
C ASN A 236 -10.76 20.26 17.71
N VAL A 237 -11.16 19.08 17.24
CA VAL A 237 -12.54 18.74 16.85
C VAL A 237 -12.97 17.53 17.66
N SER A 238 -14.19 17.51 18.19
CA SER A 238 -14.74 16.33 18.87
C SER A 238 -16.24 16.14 18.66
N TRP A 239 -16.65 14.87 18.58
CA TRP A 239 -18.04 14.43 18.54
C TRP A 239 -18.33 13.56 19.77
N ALA A 240 -19.39 13.88 20.53
CA ALA A 240 -19.77 13.16 21.76
C ALA A 240 -18.61 12.94 22.77
N GLY A 241 -17.65 13.87 22.83
CA GLY A 241 -16.45 13.76 23.69
C GLY A 241 -15.28 12.97 23.09
N ARG A 242 -15.48 12.27 21.96
CA ARG A 242 -14.41 11.62 21.18
C ARG A 242 -13.68 12.66 20.33
N SER A 243 -12.46 13.01 20.75
CA SER A 243 -11.55 13.88 19.99
C SER A 243 -11.10 13.23 18.68
N MET A 244 -10.81 14.08 17.70
CA MET A 244 -10.43 13.72 16.34
C MET A 244 -8.92 13.85 16.13
N GLU A 245 -8.22 12.72 16.08
CA GLU A 245 -6.80 12.62 15.75
C GLU A 245 -6.63 12.31 14.26
N TYR A 246 -6.30 13.32 13.45
CA TYR A 246 -5.75 13.27 12.08
C TYR A 246 -5.91 11.91 11.35
N GLY A 247 -7.05 11.68 10.73
CA GLY A 247 -7.40 10.38 10.12
C GLY A 247 -8.13 9.43 11.07
N THR A 248 -8.79 9.96 12.11
CA THR A 248 -9.67 9.16 12.97
C THR A 248 -10.85 8.62 12.16
N GLU A 249 -11.12 7.32 12.26
CA GLU A 249 -12.21 6.68 11.53
C GLU A 249 -13.56 6.80 12.26
N TYR A 250 -14.58 7.29 11.55
CA TYR A 250 -15.97 7.37 11.99
C TYR A 250 -16.88 6.60 11.02
N PHE A 251 -17.97 6.05 11.55
CA PHE A 251 -18.87 5.19 10.78
C PHE A 251 -20.25 5.84 10.58
N PRO A 252 -20.77 5.98 9.34
CA PRO A 252 -22.04 6.68 9.08
C PRO A 252 -23.24 6.11 9.85
N TYR A 253 -23.26 4.79 10.03
CA TYR A 253 -24.35 4.06 10.69
C TYR A 253 -24.39 4.27 12.22
N ASN A 254 -23.27 4.68 12.85
CA ASN A 254 -23.25 5.04 14.27
C ASN A 254 -23.86 6.43 14.54
N ASN A 255 -24.18 7.21 13.49
CA ASN A 255 -24.66 8.59 13.57
C ASN A 255 -23.71 9.59 14.25
N GLU A 256 -22.47 9.21 14.57
CA GLU A 256 -21.47 10.03 15.30
C GLU A 256 -21.29 11.43 14.68
N THR A 257 -21.25 11.51 13.34
CA THR A 257 -20.98 12.74 12.58
C THR A 257 -22.24 13.48 12.12
N ASN A 258 -23.43 13.15 12.67
CA ASN A 258 -24.70 13.75 12.23
C ASN A 258 -24.88 15.22 12.61
N ALA A 259 -24.28 15.66 13.71
CA ALA A 259 -24.34 17.03 14.21
C ALA A 259 -23.04 17.79 13.89
N LEU A 260 -23.06 19.12 14.01
CA LEU A 260 -21.83 19.92 14.03
C LEU A 260 -21.01 19.53 15.28
N PRO A 261 -19.69 19.26 15.16
CA PRO A 261 -18.85 18.92 16.29
C PRO A 261 -18.58 20.12 17.20
N VAL A 262 -18.06 19.83 18.40
CA VAL A 262 -17.38 20.84 19.21
C VAL A 262 -16.02 21.13 18.56
N ILE A 263 -15.71 22.40 18.33
CA ILE A 263 -14.46 22.84 17.66
C ILE A 263 -13.78 23.90 18.53
N ASN A 264 -12.50 23.70 18.82
CA ASN A 264 -11.66 24.58 19.63
C ASN A 264 -10.31 24.84 18.91
N TYR A 265 -9.81 26.07 18.99
CA TYR A 265 -8.49 26.48 18.49
C TYR A 265 -8.03 27.74 19.24
N ALA A 266 -6.73 28.04 19.22
CA ALA A 266 -6.24 29.30 19.78
C ALA A 266 -6.55 30.46 18.82
N ALA A 267 -7.18 31.52 19.33
CA ALA A 267 -7.68 32.63 18.51
C ALA A 267 -7.33 33.99 19.11
N ASP A 268 -7.15 34.98 18.23
CA ASP A 268 -7.17 36.39 18.57
C ASP A 268 -8.63 36.83 18.69
N ALA A 269 -9.06 37.26 19.88
CA ALA A 269 -10.44 37.61 20.18
C ALA A 269 -11.00 38.81 19.37
N ASN A 270 -10.13 39.59 18.71
CA ASN A 270 -10.50 40.69 17.84
C ASN A 270 -10.42 40.32 16.34
N ALA A 271 -9.85 39.17 15.99
CA ALA A 271 -9.79 38.69 14.61
C ALA A 271 -11.08 37.97 14.19
N TYR A 272 -11.25 37.88 12.87
CA TYR A 272 -12.31 37.11 12.23
C TYR A 272 -11.74 35.88 11.52
N TYR A 273 -12.52 34.81 11.50
CA TYR A 273 -12.12 33.50 11.00
C TYR A 273 -13.19 32.90 10.09
N THR A 274 -12.72 32.11 9.13
CA THR A 274 -13.54 31.23 8.29
C THR A 274 -13.22 29.78 8.66
N LEU A 275 -14.26 28.96 8.82
CA LEU A 275 -14.17 27.54 9.11
C LEU A 275 -14.95 26.75 8.04
N ALA A 276 -14.29 25.79 7.40
CA ALA A 276 -14.87 24.94 6.36
C ALA A 276 -14.71 23.45 6.69
N LEU A 277 -15.69 22.64 6.27
CA LEU A 277 -15.53 21.18 6.14
C LEU A 277 -15.62 20.84 4.67
N VAL A 278 -14.58 20.20 4.14
CA VAL A 278 -14.48 19.81 2.73
C VAL A 278 -14.16 18.33 2.55
N ASP A 279 -14.68 17.77 1.47
CA ASP A 279 -14.53 16.38 1.06
C ASP A 279 -13.74 16.34 -0.27
N PRO A 280 -12.42 16.07 -0.25
CA PRO A 280 -11.59 15.95 -1.45
C PRO A 280 -11.81 14.64 -2.23
N ASP A 281 -12.58 13.68 -1.69
CA ASP A 281 -12.66 12.32 -2.21
C ASP A 281 -14.02 12.03 -2.86
N ALA A 282 -14.70 13.05 -3.39
CA ALA A 282 -16.06 12.93 -3.91
C ALA A 282 -16.11 12.57 -5.41
N PRO A 283 -16.83 11.52 -5.85
CA PRO A 283 -17.60 10.57 -5.04
C PRO A 283 -16.78 9.46 -4.36
N SER A 284 -15.62 9.09 -4.89
CA SER A 284 -14.66 8.18 -4.24
C SER A 284 -13.22 8.70 -4.40
N ARG A 285 -12.32 8.31 -3.49
CA ARG A 285 -10.88 8.67 -3.52
C ARG A 285 -10.16 8.17 -4.78
N ALA A 286 -10.71 7.16 -5.46
CA ALA A 286 -10.19 6.60 -6.71
C ALA A 286 -10.64 7.38 -7.97
N ASP A 287 -11.76 8.11 -7.91
CA ASP A 287 -12.22 8.97 -9.00
C ASP A 287 -12.91 10.24 -8.47
N PRO A 288 -12.16 11.20 -7.88
CA PRO A 288 -12.70 12.33 -7.15
C PRO A 288 -13.24 13.46 -8.05
N PHE A 289 -13.96 13.14 -9.13
CA PHE A 289 -14.38 14.11 -10.16
C PHE A 289 -15.41 15.17 -9.70
N ARG A 290 -15.93 15.07 -8.47
CA ARG A 290 -16.83 16.05 -7.83
C ARG A 290 -16.14 16.88 -6.75
N ALA A 291 -14.86 16.63 -6.48
CA ALA A 291 -14.12 17.26 -5.40
C ALA A 291 -13.83 18.76 -5.65
N GLN A 292 -13.64 19.57 -4.61
CA GLN A 292 -13.96 19.24 -3.22
C GLN A 292 -15.46 19.46 -3.00
N VAL A 293 -16.15 18.59 -2.24
CA VAL A 293 -17.54 18.85 -1.84
C VAL A 293 -17.56 19.65 -0.55
N ARG A 294 -18.21 20.81 -0.56
CA ARG A 294 -18.37 21.71 0.59
C ARG A 294 -19.46 21.21 1.54
N HIS A 295 -19.06 20.57 2.63
CA HIS A 295 -19.98 20.06 3.66
C HIS A 295 -20.41 21.12 4.68
N TYR A 296 -19.52 22.04 5.03
CA TYR A 296 -19.81 23.20 5.87
C TYR A 296 -18.97 24.38 5.43
N LEU A 297 -19.49 25.59 5.58
CA LEU A 297 -18.71 26.82 5.52
C LEU A 297 -19.37 27.88 6.40
N SER A 298 -18.61 28.40 7.36
CA SER A 298 -18.99 29.52 8.21
C SER A 298 -17.92 30.60 8.11
N VAL A 299 -18.32 31.83 7.83
CA VAL A 299 -17.43 32.99 7.71
C VAL A 299 -17.71 34.00 8.82
N ASN A 300 -16.80 34.94 9.07
CA ASN A 300 -16.94 35.99 10.09
C ASN A 300 -17.09 35.47 11.53
N ILE A 301 -16.59 34.27 11.84
CA ILE A 301 -16.45 33.78 13.21
C ILE A 301 -15.52 34.74 13.97
N LYS A 302 -15.99 35.36 15.05
CA LYS A 302 -15.20 36.28 15.87
C LYS A 302 -14.43 35.52 16.96
N GLY A 303 -13.11 35.67 16.99
CA GLY A 303 -12.26 34.91 17.91
C GLY A 303 -12.49 33.41 17.74
N SER A 304 -12.78 32.71 18.84
CA SER A 304 -13.14 31.28 18.84
C SER A 304 -14.65 31.02 18.96
N ASP A 305 -15.51 32.04 18.93
CA ASP A 305 -16.97 31.85 19.06
C ASP A 305 -17.60 31.40 17.73
N ILE A 306 -17.62 30.08 17.52
CA ILE A 306 -18.23 29.43 16.35
C ILE A 306 -19.67 29.90 16.09
N THR A 307 -20.42 30.31 17.12
CA THR A 307 -21.84 30.71 16.99
C THR A 307 -22.02 32.11 16.38
N SER A 308 -20.97 32.95 16.42
CA SER A 308 -20.97 34.28 15.80
C SER A 308 -20.82 34.27 14.27
N GLY A 309 -20.42 33.14 13.68
CA GLY A 309 -20.17 33.02 12.24
C GLY A 309 -21.43 32.84 11.38
N ASN A 310 -21.44 33.46 10.20
CA ASN A 310 -22.49 33.27 9.21
C ASN A 310 -22.23 32.00 8.38
N ASN A 311 -23.11 31.00 8.52
CA ASN A 311 -23.10 29.75 7.73
C ASN A 311 -24.38 29.55 6.89
N THR A 312 -25.26 30.55 6.82
CA THR A 312 -26.60 30.43 6.21
C THR A 312 -26.58 29.93 4.76
N SER A 313 -25.59 30.36 3.96
CA SER A 313 -25.41 29.94 2.57
C SER A 313 -24.84 28.51 2.43
N THR A 314 -24.37 27.87 3.50
CA THR A 314 -23.85 26.48 3.50
C THR A 314 -24.00 25.85 4.90
N PRO A 315 -25.22 25.48 5.32
CA PRO A 315 -25.44 24.78 6.59
C PRO A 315 -24.74 23.42 6.60
N PHE A 316 -24.50 22.87 7.80
CA PHE A 316 -23.81 21.60 7.99
C PHE A 316 -24.52 20.44 7.27
N LEU A 317 -23.81 19.80 6.35
CA LEU A 317 -24.20 18.54 5.74
C LEU A 317 -23.38 17.42 6.38
N ALA A 318 -24.05 16.49 7.05
CA ALA A 318 -23.38 15.34 7.68
C ALA A 318 -22.55 14.53 6.66
N PRO A 319 -21.31 14.12 6.99
CA PRO A 319 -20.50 13.20 6.20
C PRO A 319 -21.22 11.86 5.97
N ARG A 320 -21.65 11.61 4.73
CA ARG A 320 -22.29 10.36 4.31
C ARG A 320 -21.81 9.93 2.92
N PRO A 321 -20.72 9.15 2.83
CA PRO A 321 -20.33 8.46 1.60
C PRO A 321 -21.48 7.65 0.99
N PHE A 322 -21.56 7.58 -0.34
CA PHE A 322 -22.45 6.64 -1.00
C PHE A 322 -21.89 5.21 -0.93
N ALA A 323 -22.76 4.19 -1.00
CA ALA A 323 -22.35 2.81 -0.81
C ALA A 323 -21.38 2.35 -1.91
N GLY A 324 -20.34 1.59 -1.51
CA GLY A 324 -19.29 1.08 -2.41
C GLY A 324 -18.30 2.13 -2.92
N CYS A 325 -18.35 3.37 -2.44
CA CYS A 325 -17.37 4.41 -2.77
C CYS A 325 -16.09 4.34 -1.92
N GLY A 326 -16.03 3.43 -0.96
CA GLY A 326 -14.91 3.23 -0.06
C GLY A 326 -14.68 4.38 0.90
N ARG A 327 -13.50 4.38 1.52
CA ARG A 327 -13.09 5.37 2.49
C ARG A 327 -12.85 6.75 1.88
N LYS A 328 -13.31 7.78 2.58
CA LYS A 328 -13.19 9.18 2.15
C LYS A 328 -12.75 10.06 3.32
N ARG A 329 -11.80 10.95 3.05
CA ARG A 329 -11.32 11.99 3.97
C ARG A 329 -12.35 13.11 4.06
N PHE A 330 -12.51 13.67 5.26
CA PHE A 330 -13.30 14.86 5.52
C PHE A 330 -12.43 15.83 6.33
N VAL A 331 -12.11 16.97 5.75
CA VAL A 331 -11.07 17.88 6.22
C VAL A 331 -11.69 19.16 6.76
N TRP A 332 -11.54 19.40 8.06
CA TRP A 332 -11.79 20.68 8.69
C TRP A 332 -10.61 21.62 8.43
N VAL A 333 -10.89 22.82 7.93
CA VAL A 333 -9.88 23.85 7.63
C VAL A 333 -10.31 25.18 8.22
N LEU A 334 -9.38 25.82 8.94
CA LEU A 334 -9.53 27.13 9.55
C LEU A 334 -8.64 28.16 8.85
N ALA A 335 -9.21 29.29 8.50
CA ALA A 335 -8.53 30.43 7.91
C ALA A 335 -8.75 31.70 8.73
N ARG A 336 -7.69 32.49 8.95
CA ARG A 336 -7.78 33.85 9.51
C ARG A 336 -8.10 34.82 8.39
N GLN A 337 -9.13 35.64 8.58
CA GLN A 337 -9.55 36.66 7.64
C GLN A 337 -8.72 37.95 7.83
N PRO A 338 -8.54 38.76 6.77
CA PRO A 338 -7.90 40.08 6.89
C PRO A 338 -8.82 41.10 7.59
N SER A 339 -10.14 40.90 7.49
CA SER A 339 -11.19 41.74 8.07
C SER A 339 -12.46 40.90 8.26
N ILE A 340 -13.56 41.52 8.70
CA ILE A 340 -14.89 40.98 8.39
C ILE A 340 -15.06 40.94 6.86
N LEU A 341 -15.60 39.84 6.33
CA LEU A 341 -15.96 39.69 4.92
C LEU A 341 -17.38 40.22 4.67
N PRO A 342 -17.67 40.77 3.47
CA PRO A 342 -19.03 41.16 3.09
C PRO A 342 -19.94 39.93 2.99
N GLU A 343 -21.24 40.16 2.76
CA GLU A 343 -22.15 39.06 2.44
C GLU A 343 -21.74 38.39 1.12
N LEU A 344 -21.47 37.08 1.17
CA LEU A 344 -20.91 36.33 0.05
C LEU A 344 -22.01 35.59 -0.71
N SER A 345 -22.13 35.87 -2.01
CA SER A 345 -23.05 35.17 -2.92
C SER A 345 -22.56 33.75 -3.27
N ILE A 346 -22.49 32.88 -2.26
CA ILE A 346 -22.02 31.50 -2.41
C ILE A 346 -23.13 30.64 -3.05
N THR A 347 -22.79 29.91 -4.11
CA THR A 347 -23.74 29.04 -4.80
C THR A 347 -24.21 27.88 -3.92
N THR A 348 -25.46 27.47 -4.08
CA THR A 348 -26.04 26.29 -3.42
C THR A 348 -25.36 24.98 -3.85
N ALA A 349 -24.63 25.00 -4.98
CA ALA A 349 -23.75 23.93 -5.40
C ALA A 349 -22.62 23.71 -4.38
N ARG A 350 -22.50 22.47 -3.92
CA ARG A 350 -21.43 22.01 -2.99
C ARG A 350 -20.22 21.37 -3.68
N PRO A 351 -20.36 20.58 -4.78
CA PRO A 351 -19.22 20.06 -5.54
C PRO A 351 -18.36 21.14 -6.20
N GLY A 352 -17.13 20.81 -6.56
CA GLY A 352 -16.22 21.72 -7.28
C GLY A 352 -15.74 22.92 -6.44
N PHE A 353 -15.89 22.87 -5.11
CA PHE A 353 -15.34 23.87 -4.21
C PHE A 353 -13.83 23.64 -4.03
N SER A 354 -13.11 24.68 -3.60
CA SER A 354 -11.73 24.58 -3.13
C SER A 354 -11.52 25.59 -2.02
N ILE A 355 -11.23 25.11 -0.80
CA ILE A 355 -11.00 26.00 0.34
C ILE A 355 -9.71 26.83 0.17
N ALA A 356 -8.68 26.27 -0.47
CA ALA A 356 -7.44 26.99 -0.78
C ALA A 356 -7.68 28.14 -1.78
N LYS A 357 -8.46 27.91 -2.85
CA LYS A 357 -8.84 29.00 -3.76
C LYS A 357 -9.74 30.03 -3.08
N PHE A 358 -10.76 29.59 -2.34
CA PHE A 358 -11.66 30.49 -1.60
C PHE A 358 -10.92 31.36 -0.59
N ALA A 359 -9.88 30.83 0.07
CA ALA A 359 -8.99 31.61 0.92
C ALA A 359 -8.17 32.64 0.12
N SER A 360 -7.54 32.22 -0.97
CA SER A 360 -6.77 33.12 -1.84
C SER A 360 -7.62 34.25 -2.42
N ASP A 361 -8.82 33.96 -2.93
CA ASP A 361 -9.74 34.93 -3.54
C ASP A 361 -10.24 36.00 -2.54
N ASN A 362 -10.24 35.68 -1.24
CA ASN A 362 -10.68 36.56 -0.15
C ASN A 362 -9.52 37.06 0.74
N ASN A 363 -8.27 36.92 0.27
CA ASN A 363 -7.04 37.30 1.00
C ASN A 363 -6.93 36.71 2.43
N MET A 364 -7.48 35.52 2.66
CA MET A 364 -7.44 34.81 3.94
C MET A 364 -6.18 33.94 4.06
N LYS A 365 -5.63 33.86 5.27
CA LYS A 365 -4.52 32.94 5.58
C LYS A 365 -5.07 31.64 6.11
N LEU A 366 -4.77 30.51 5.46
CA LEU A 366 -4.99 29.18 6.07
C LEU A 366 -4.06 29.04 7.28
N ILE A 367 -4.60 28.68 8.45
CA ILE A 367 -3.83 28.64 9.71
C ILE A 367 -3.92 27.34 10.49
N ALA A 368 -4.97 26.53 10.30
CA ALA A 368 -5.06 25.21 10.93
C ALA A 368 -5.93 24.28 10.09
N ALA A 369 -5.68 22.99 10.22
CA ALA A 369 -6.51 21.95 9.63
C ALA A 369 -6.41 20.68 10.48
N ASN A 370 -7.46 19.86 10.43
CA ASN A 370 -7.49 18.51 11.00
C ASN A 370 -8.53 17.70 10.19
N TYR A 371 -8.39 16.38 10.12
CA TYR A 371 -9.25 15.54 9.29
C TYR A 371 -9.64 14.24 9.97
N PHE A 372 -10.70 13.64 9.45
CA PHE A 372 -11.18 12.32 9.81
C PHE A 372 -11.46 11.53 8.53
N GLU A 373 -11.52 10.21 8.66
CA GLU A 373 -11.96 9.33 7.59
C GLU A 373 -13.37 8.81 7.90
N VAL A 374 -14.17 8.65 6.85
CA VAL A 374 -15.50 8.02 6.95
C VAL A 374 -15.58 6.92 5.90
N GLU A 375 -15.85 5.71 6.37
CA GLU A 375 -16.02 4.53 5.52
C GLU A 375 -17.44 4.49 4.91
N SER A 376 -17.55 3.96 3.69
CA SER A 376 -18.84 3.77 3.03
C SER A 376 -19.56 2.50 3.50
N SER A 377 -20.88 2.46 3.39
CA SER A 377 -21.60 1.17 3.44
C SER A 377 -21.08 0.25 2.32
N PRO A 378 -20.78 -1.04 2.58
CA PRO A 378 -20.24 -1.93 1.55
C PRO A 378 -21.18 -2.10 0.33
N ALA A 379 -20.62 -1.99 -0.87
CA ALA A 379 -21.24 -2.40 -2.13
C ALA A 379 -20.16 -2.64 -3.21
N ASN A 380 -20.48 -3.40 -4.26
CA ASN A 380 -19.50 -3.77 -5.29
C ASN A 380 -19.10 -2.60 -6.22
N ILE A 381 -19.95 -1.56 -6.31
CA ILE A 381 -19.82 -0.36 -7.14
C ILE A 381 -20.15 0.88 -6.29
N CYS A 382 -19.44 1.98 -6.51
CA CYS A 382 -19.73 3.30 -5.95
C CYS A 382 -21.05 3.87 -6.52
N THR A 383 -22.14 3.70 -5.79
CA THR A 383 -23.51 3.99 -6.26
C THR A 383 -23.94 5.42 -5.95
N VAL A 384 -23.48 6.37 -6.78
CA VAL A 384 -23.91 7.77 -6.73
C VAL A 384 -25.33 7.91 -7.29
N PRO A 385 -26.32 8.42 -6.54
CA PRO A 385 -27.68 8.63 -7.06
C PRO A 385 -27.69 9.52 -8.30
N ASN A 386 -28.42 9.08 -9.33
CA ASN A 386 -28.57 9.74 -10.64
C ASN A 386 -27.27 9.94 -11.45
N ALA A 387 -26.21 9.16 -11.20
CA ALA A 387 -25.03 9.12 -12.06
C ALA A 387 -25.10 7.96 -13.06
N THR A 388 -25.08 8.26 -14.36
CA THR A 388 -24.92 7.25 -15.42
C THR A 388 -23.48 6.71 -15.43
N PRO A 389 -23.27 5.38 -15.56
CA PRO A 389 -21.92 4.83 -15.69
C PRO A 389 -21.17 5.40 -16.89
N THR A 390 -19.97 5.91 -16.66
CA THR A 390 -19.07 6.43 -17.70
C THR A 390 -18.20 5.31 -18.29
N PRO A 391 -17.68 5.45 -19.52
CA PRO A 391 -16.67 4.54 -20.09
C PRO A 391 -15.51 4.22 -19.14
N LYS A 392 -14.99 5.22 -18.42
CA LYS A 392 -13.91 5.06 -17.43
C LYS A 392 -14.32 4.17 -16.27
N THR A 393 -15.49 4.43 -15.67
CA THR A 393 -16.00 3.64 -14.54
C THR A 393 -16.37 2.22 -14.94
N ILE A 394 -16.86 2.00 -16.17
CA ILE A 394 -17.15 0.66 -16.70
C ILE A 394 -15.85 -0.12 -16.94
N ALA A 395 -14.85 0.50 -17.59
CA ALA A 395 -13.54 -0.13 -17.81
C ALA A 395 -12.87 -0.50 -16.47
N ALA A 396 -12.95 0.37 -15.46
CA ALA A 396 -12.45 0.09 -14.11
C ALA A 396 -13.18 -1.10 -13.46
N ALA A 397 -14.50 -1.21 -13.59
CA ALA A 397 -15.27 -2.35 -13.07
C ALA A 397 -14.94 -3.67 -13.80
N LEU A 398 -14.75 -3.64 -15.12
CA LEU A 398 -14.34 -4.80 -15.90
C LEU A 398 -12.89 -5.24 -15.59
N ALA A 399 -11.99 -4.29 -15.29
CA ALA A 399 -10.60 -4.58 -14.94
C ALA A 399 -10.44 -5.09 -13.50
N LYS A 400 -11.19 -4.54 -12.53
CA LYS A 400 -11.20 -4.94 -11.10
C LYS A 400 -11.31 -6.45 -10.93
N ASP A 401 -12.18 -7.08 -11.71
CA ASP A 401 -12.51 -8.50 -11.64
C ASP A 401 -11.91 -9.32 -12.80
N ASN A 402 -10.87 -8.78 -13.44
CA ASN A 402 -10.06 -9.36 -14.53
C ASN A 402 -10.81 -9.70 -15.84
N VAL A 403 -12.03 -9.22 -16.06
CA VAL A 403 -12.73 -9.40 -17.36
C VAL A 403 -11.94 -8.73 -18.50
N ILE A 404 -11.33 -7.59 -18.19
CA ILE A 404 -10.10 -7.14 -18.85
C ILE A 404 -8.94 -7.63 -17.96
N PRO A 405 -7.99 -8.46 -18.43
CA PRO A 405 -7.75 -8.88 -19.81
C PRO A 405 -8.29 -10.28 -20.20
N ASP A 406 -8.94 -11.03 -19.31
CA ASP A 406 -9.24 -12.47 -19.54
C ASP A 406 -10.21 -12.74 -20.69
N VAL A 407 -11.07 -11.77 -21.01
CA VAL A 407 -12.07 -11.83 -22.09
C VAL A 407 -11.89 -10.73 -23.12
N LEU A 408 -11.54 -9.52 -22.67
CA LEU A 408 -11.46 -8.31 -23.47
C LEU A 408 -10.01 -7.81 -23.58
N PRO A 409 -9.61 -7.17 -24.70
CA PRO A 409 -8.28 -6.58 -24.84
C PRO A 409 -7.93 -5.61 -23.70
N ALA A 410 -6.64 -5.52 -23.34
CA ALA A 410 -6.16 -4.65 -22.26
C ALA A 410 -6.36 -3.14 -22.53
N ASP A 411 -6.57 -2.78 -23.80
CA ASP A 411 -6.89 -1.45 -24.32
C ASP A 411 -8.39 -1.24 -24.62
N PHE A 412 -9.26 -2.18 -24.23
CA PHE A 412 -10.70 -2.07 -24.42
C PHE A 412 -11.30 -0.90 -23.62
N ILE A 413 -11.91 0.04 -24.33
CA ILE A 413 -12.72 1.13 -23.78
C ILE A 413 -14.16 0.96 -24.29
N PRO A 414 -15.16 0.79 -23.41
CA PRO A 414 -16.54 0.65 -23.82
C PRO A 414 -17.14 2.01 -24.25
N GLU A 415 -17.94 2.01 -25.32
CA GLU A 415 -18.66 3.20 -25.80
C GLU A 415 -19.79 3.60 -24.83
N PHE A 416 -20.45 2.63 -24.18
CA PHE A 416 -21.58 2.84 -23.28
C PHE A 416 -21.83 1.62 -22.37
N GLU A 417 -22.78 1.75 -21.43
CA GLU A 417 -23.26 0.66 -20.57
C GLU A 417 -24.12 -0.37 -21.33
N LEU A 418 -23.72 -1.65 -21.29
CA LEU A 418 -24.55 -2.75 -21.76
C LEU A 418 -25.56 -3.12 -20.66
N ASN A 419 -26.81 -2.69 -20.85
CA ASN A 419 -27.89 -2.96 -19.90
C ASN A 419 -28.41 -4.38 -20.12
N VAL A 420 -28.40 -5.19 -19.05
CA VAL A 420 -28.85 -6.59 -19.03
C VAL A 420 -29.68 -6.82 -17.77
N SER A 421 -30.78 -7.54 -17.87
CA SER A 421 -31.63 -7.92 -16.74
C SER A 421 -32.11 -9.35 -16.82
N TYR A 422 -31.76 -10.16 -15.81
CA TYR A 422 -32.34 -11.49 -15.58
C TYR A 422 -33.45 -11.37 -14.53
N VAL A 423 -34.59 -12.05 -14.72
CA VAL A 423 -35.73 -12.08 -13.76
C VAL A 423 -36.12 -10.71 -13.16
N ASN A 424 -36.12 -9.66 -13.99
CA ASN A 424 -36.37 -8.25 -13.63
C ASN A 424 -35.36 -7.61 -12.65
N ARG A 425 -34.28 -8.30 -12.29
CA ARG A 425 -33.12 -7.73 -11.59
C ARG A 425 -32.13 -7.17 -12.62
N LYS A 426 -31.72 -5.90 -12.48
CA LYS A 426 -30.64 -5.32 -13.31
C LYS A 426 -29.31 -6.00 -12.98
N MET A 427 -28.53 -6.27 -14.01
CA MET A 427 -27.15 -6.76 -13.92
C MET A 427 -26.19 -5.58 -13.80
N GLU A 428 -25.78 -5.29 -12.58
CA GLU A 428 -24.56 -4.53 -12.31
C GLU A 428 -23.32 -5.43 -12.49
N TYR A 429 -22.16 -4.81 -12.70
CA TYR A 429 -20.87 -5.50 -12.83
C TYR A 429 -20.57 -6.36 -11.59
N GLY A 430 -20.54 -7.69 -11.79
CA GLY A 430 -20.36 -8.66 -10.70
C GLY A 430 -21.63 -8.92 -9.89
N THR A 431 -22.81 -8.75 -10.49
CA THR A 431 -24.07 -9.23 -9.87
C THR A 431 -24.05 -10.74 -9.74
N GLU A 432 -24.38 -11.27 -8.56
CA GLU A 432 -24.56 -12.70 -8.38
C GLU A 432 -25.98 -13.14 -8.76
N TYR A 433 -26.09 -14.17 -9.62
CA TYR A 433 -27.34 -14.84 -9.95
C TYR A 433 -27.32 -16.32 -9.55
N PHE A 434 -28.51 -16.85 -9.29
CA PHE A 434 -28.72 -18.14 -8.63
C PHE A 434 -29.45 -19.13 -9.58
N PRO A 435 -28.73 -20.05 -10.28
CA PRO A 435 -29.34 -21.00 -11.21
C PRO A 435 -30.21 -22.07 -10.53
N TYR A 436 -30.11 -22.22 -9.21
CA TYR A 436 -31.02 -23.05 -8.41
C TYR A 436 -32.40 -22.40 -8.22
N ASN A 437 -32.48 -21.07 -8.38
CA ASN A 437 -33.72 -20.31 -8.52
C ASN A 437 -34.11 -20.11 -10.01
N ASN A 438 -33.42 -20.78 -10.95
CA ASN A 438 -33.58 -20.67 -12.40
C ASN A 438 -33.39 -19.24 -12.97
N GLU A 439 -32.69 -18.34 -12.26
CA GLU A 439 -32.59 -16.93 -12.66
C GLU A 439 -31.92 -16.74 -14.05
N THR A 440 -31.02 -17.67 -14.42
CA THR A 440 -30.22 -17.63 -15.65
C THR A 440 -30.66 -18.66 -16.71
N ASP A 441 -31.84 -19.26 -16.57
CA ASP A 441 -32.33 -20.33 -17.46
C ASP A 441 -32.80 -19.82 -18.83
N ALA A 442 -33.26 -18.57 -18.89
CA ALA A 442 -33.67 -17.90 -20.11
C ALA A 442 -32.62 -16.88 -20.58
N LEU A 443 -32.76 -16.42 -21.83
CA LEU A 443 -32.07 -15.20 -22.26
C LEU A 443 -32.55 -14.00 -21.43
N PRO A 444 -31.65 -13.11 -20.98
CA PRO A 444 -32.02 -11.90 -20.28
C PRO A 444 -32.65 -10.87 -21.22
N VAL A 445 -33.34 -9.88 -20.65
CA VAL A 445 -33.67 -8.65 -21.36
C VAL A 445 -32.38 -7.86 -21.53
N ILE A 446 -32.05 -7.46 -22.76
CA ILE A 446 -30.84 -6.70 -23.09
C ILE A 446 -31.24 -5.42 -23.83
N SER A 447 -30.60 -4.29 -23.47
CA SER A 447 -30.75 -3.03 -24.18
C SER A 447 -29.42 -2.27 -24.25
N TYR A 448 -29.26 -1.49 -25.33
CA TYR A 448 -28.08 -0.68 -25.60
C TYR A 448 -28.41 0.42 -26.62
N THR A 449 -27.56 1.45 -26.70
CA THR A 449 -27.64 2.47 -27.76
C THR A 449 -27.15 1.89 -29.08
N ALA A 450 -27.98 1.93 -30.12
CA ALA A 450 -27.68 1.32 -31.43
C ALA A 450 -27.96 2.28 -32.58
N ASP A 451 -27.18 2.16 -33.66
CA ASP A 451 -27.58 2.67 -34.98
C ASP A 451 -28.55 1.66 -35.61
N ALA A 452 -29.75 2.13 -35.95
CA ALA A 452 -30.82 1.30 -36.53
C ALA A 452 -30.47 0.66 -37.89
N ASN A 453 -29.43 1.15 -38.56
CA ASN A 453 -28.93 0.62 -39.83
C ASN A 453 -27.71 -0.30 -39.66
N ALA A 454 -27.07 -0.29 -38.48
CA ALA A 454 -25.93 -1.14 -38.19
C ALA A 454 -26.35 -2.56 -37.81
N TYR A 455 -25.40 -3.48 -37.93
CA TYR A 455 -25.52 -4.87 -37.49
C TYR A 455 -24.59 -5.14 -36.31
N TYR A 456 -25.02 -6.00 -35.40
CA TYR A 456 -24.33 -6.30 -34.15
C TYR A 456 -24.18 -7.81 -33.93
N THR A 457 -23.10 -8.16 -33.25
CA THR A 457 -22.85 -9.50 -32.70
C THR A 457 -22.95 -9.42 -31.18
N LEU A 458 -23.67 -10.37 -30.57
CA LEU A 458 -23.82 -10.50 -29.12
C LEU A 458 -23.36 -11.90 -28.69
N ALA A 459 -22.47 -11.97 -27.72
CA ALA A 459 -21.93 -13.22 -27.18
C ALA A 459 -22.05 -13.29 -25.66
N LEU A 460 -22.25 -14.51 -25.14
CA LEU A 460 -22.05 -14.84 -23.73
C LEU A 460 -20.90 -15.84 -23.61
N VAL A 461 -19.87 -15.49 -22.86
CA VAL A 461 -18.67 -16.32 -22.66
C VAL A 461 -18.35 -16.53 -21.18
N ASP A 462 -17.85 -17.72 -20.88
CA ASP A 462 -17.46 -18.19 -19.55
C ASP A 462 -15.93 -18.33 -19.49
N PRO A 463 -15.17 -17.28 -19.10
CA PRO A 463 -13.71 -17.35 -18.97
C PRO A 463 -13.24 -18.43 -17.99
N ASP A 464 -14.04 -18.75 -16.98
CA ASP A 464 -13.61 -19.50 -15.80
C ASP A 464 -13.82 -21.01 -15.92
N ALA A 465 -13.91 -21.56 -17.13
CA ALA A 465 -14.22 -22.97 -17.35
C ALA A 465 -12.99 -23.90 -17.22
N PRO A 466 -13.05 -25.01 -16.45
CA PRO A 466 -14.15 -25.44 -15.58
C PRO A 466 -14.25 -24.70 -14.23
N SER A 467 -13.15 -24.20 -13.67
CA SER A 467 -13.13 -23.34 -12.49
C SER A 467 -12.16 -22.16 -12.66
N ARG A 468 -12.42 -21.03 -11.99
CA ARG A 468 -11.57 -19.81 -12.04
C ARG A 468 -10.13 -20.07 -11.56
N ALA A 469 -9.92 -21.10 -10.74
CA ALA A 469 -8.60 -21.53 -10.27
C ALA A 469 -7.83 -22.42 -11.28
N ASN A 470 -8.50 -23.03 -12.26
CA ASN A 470 -7.89 -23.83 -13.32
C ASN A 470 -8.71 -23.72 -14.62
N PRO A 471 -8.68 -22.58 -15.33
CA PRO A 471 -9.56 -22.29 -16.46
C PRO A 471 -9.05 -22.92 -17.79
N PHE A 472 -8.63 -24.20 -17.78
CA PHE A 472 -8.04 -24.85 -18.96
C PHE A 472 -9.02 -25.08 -20.13
N ARG A 473 -10.31 -24.74 -19.96
CA ARG A 473 -11.37 -24.78 -20.98
C ARG A 473 -11.94 -23.38 -21.27
N ALA A 474 -11.23 -22.32 -20.86
CA ALA A 474 -11.65 -20.92 -20.85
C ALA A 474 -12.47 -20.42 -22.05
N GLN A 475 -13.26 -19.37 -21.76
CA GLN A 475 -14.20 -18.73 -22.69
C GLN A 475 -15.12 -19.75 -23.36
N VAL A 476 -15.80 -20.59 -22.56
CA VAL A 476 -16.87 -21.47 -23.10
C VAL A 476 -17.97 -20.59 -23.70
N ARG A 477 -18.29 -20.85 -24.97
CA ARG A 477 -19.31 -20.11 -25.73
C ARG A 477 -20.72 -20.55 -25.32
N HIS A 478 -21.33 -19.80 -24.41
CA HIS A 478 -22.70 -20.05 -23.93
C HIS A 478 -23.75 -19.54 -24.93
N TYR A 479 -23.49 -18.41 -25.59
CA TYR A 479 -24.33 -17.86 -26.65
C TYR A 479 -23.47 -17.14 -27.69
N LEU A 480 -23.88 -17.17 -28.95
CA LEU A 480 -23.38 -16.29 -30.00
C LEU A 480 -24.51 -16.04 -31.00
N SER A 481 -24.89 -14.78 -31.17
CA SER A 481 -25.85 -14.32 -32.18
C SER A 481 -25.19 -13.22 -33.02
N VAL A 482 -25.29 -13.34 -34.34
CA VAL A 482 -24.76 -12.38 -35.32
C VAL A 482 -25.89 -11.74 -36.12
N ASN A 483 -25.60 -10.65 -36.82
CA ASN A 483 -26.56 -9.95 -37.69
C ASN A 483 -27.80 -9.39 -36.96
N ILE A 484 -27.68 -9.12 -35.65
CA ILE A 484 -28.68 -8.37 -34.89
C ILE A 484 -28.78 -6.97 -35.51
N LYS A 485 -29.94 -6.59 -36.07
CA LYS A 485 -30.14 -5.29 -36.70
C LYS A 485 -30.53 -4.24 -35.65
N GLY A 486 -29.74 -3.17 -35.54
CA GLY A 486 -29.93 -2.17 -34.50
C GLY A 486 -29.93 -2.78 -33.10
N SER A 487 -30.99 -2.53 -32.33
CA SER A 487 -31.22 -3.11 -31.00
C SER A 487 -32.21 -4.28 -30.98
N ASP A 488 -32.71 -4.76 -32.13
CA ASP A 488 -33.64 -5.89 -32.18
C ASP A 488 -32.89 -7.23 -32.06
N ILE A 489 -32.68 -7.66 -30.81
CA ILE A 489 -32.06 -8.95 -30.45
C ILE A 489 -32.70 -10.14 -31.19
N THR A 490 -34.00 -10.07 -31.53
CA THR A 490 -34.72 -11.19 -32.16
C THR A 490 -34.39 -11.36 -33.65
N SER A 491 -33.86 -10.33 -34.30
CA SER A 491 -33.42 -10.38 -35.70
C SER A 491 -32.08 -11.13 -35.93
N GLY A 492 -31.35 -11.45 -34.85
CA GLY A 492 -30.03 -12.10 -34.95
C GLY A 492 -30.07 -13.60 -35.21
N ASN A 493 -29.12 -14.09 -36.02
CA ASN A 493 -28.90 -15.50 -36.27
C ASN A 493 -28.00 -16.12 -35.19
N ASN A 494 -28.53 -17.09 -34.44
CA ASN A 494 -27.83 -17.83 -33.39
C ASN A 494 -27.83 -19.36 -33.59
N THR A 495 -28.22 -19.86 -34.77
CA THR A 495 -28.50 -21.30 -35.00
C THR A 495 -27.33 -22.22 -34.65
N SER A 496 -26.10 -21.81 -34.97
CA SER A 496 -24.87 -22.55 -34.67
C SER A 496 -24.41 -22.44 -33.21
N THR A 497 -25.05 -21.62 -32.36
CA THR A 497 -24.77 -21.53 -30.92
C THR A 497 -26.00 -21.02 -30.13
N PRO A 498 -27.05 -21.85 -29.99
CA PRO A 498 -28.22 -21.51 -29.18
C PRO A 498 -27.82 -21.33 -27.70
N PHE A 499 -28.65 -20.60 -26.94
CA PHE A 499 -28.38 -20.28 -25.55
C PHE A 499 -28.20 -21.53 -24.69
N LEU A 500 -27.06 -21.59 -24.00
CA LEU A 500 -26.77 -22.56 -22.94
C LEU A 500 -26.84 -21.83 -21.59
N ALA A 501 -27.76 -22.22 -20.73
CA ALA A 501 -27.92 -21.61 -19.42
C ALA A 501 -26.61 -21.69 -18.58
N PRO A 502 -26.16 -20.58 -17.96
CA PRO A 502 -25.11 -20.58 -16.95
C PRO A 502 -25.41 -21.55 -15.79
N ARG A 503 -24.76 -22.71 -15.80
CA ARG A 503 -24.82 -23.72 -14.74
C ARG A 503 -23.42 -24.32 -14.49
N PRO A 504 -22.62 -23.75 -13.57
CA PRO A 504 -21.38 -24.36 -13.09
C PRO A 504 -21.60 -25.78 -12.56
N PHE A 505 -20.62 -26.66 -12.76
CA PHE A 505 -20.64 -27.99 -12.13
C PHE A 505 -20.29 -27.88 -10.64
N ALA A 506 -20.77 -28.84 -9.84
CA ALA A 506 -20.59 -28.81 -8.39
C ALA A 506 -19.11 -28.83 -7.97
N GLY A 507 -18.76 -28.05 -6.96
CA GLY A 507 -17.39 -27.91 -6.45
C GLY A 507 -16.42 -27.14 -7.35
N CYS A 508 -16.90 -26.54 -8.45
CA CYS A 508 -16.07 -25.71 -9.34
C CYS A 508 -15.98 -24.24 -8.91
N GLY A 509 -16.73 -23.84 -7.88
CA GLY A 509 -16.72 -22.51 -7.29
C GLY A 509 -17.35 -21.42 -8.16
N ARG A 510 -17.10 -20.19 -7.75
CA ARG A 510 -17.55 -18.95 -8.38
C ARG A 510 -16.95 -18.74 -9.76
N LYS A 511 -17.82 -18.42 -10.73
CA LYS A 511 -17.43 -18.22 -12.14
C LYS A 511 -18.10 -16.98 -12.71
N ARG A 512 -17.32 -16.19 -13.46
CA ARG A 512 -17.79 -15.03 -14.22
C ARG A 512 -18.43 -15.49 -15.53
N PHE A 513 -19.50 -14.81 -15.92
CA PHE A 513 -20.16 -14.97 -17.21
C PHE A 513 -20.30 -13.59 -17.85
N VAL A 514 -19.67 -13.40 -19.00
CA VAL A 514 -19.45 -12.09 -19.62
C VAL A 514 -20.30 -11.95 -20.88
N TRP A 515 -21.23 -10.99 -20.88
CA TRP A 515 -21.93 -10.53 -22.07
C TRP A 515 -21.06 -9.51 -22.81
N VAL A 516 -20.83 -9.74 -24.10
CA VAL A 516 -20.01 -8.88 -24.97
C VAL A 516 -20.80 -8.52 -26.22
N LEU A 517 -20.87 -7.21 -26.50
CA LEU A 517 -21.49 -6.62 -27.68
C LEU A 517 -20.42 -6.07 -28.63
N ALA A 518 -20.53 -6.41 -29.91
CA ALA A 518 -19.66 -5.93 -30.97
C ALA A 518 -20.45 -5.36 -32.16
N ARG A 519 -20.00 -4.23 -32.70
CA ARG A 519 -20.51 -3.64 -33.95
C ARG A 519 -19.84 -4.33 -35.14
N GLN A 520 -20.64 -4.81 -36.09
CA GLN A 520 -20.18 -5.43 -37.32
C GLN A 520 -19.91 -4.36 -38.39
N PRO A 521 -18.95 -4.57 -39.32
CA PRO A 521 -18.71 -3.66 -40.44
C PRO A 521 -19.79 -3.76 -41.54
N SER A 522 -20.51 -4.88 -41.57
CA SER A 522 -21.61 -5.19 -42.49
C SER A 522 -22.47 -6.30 -41.88
N ILE A 523 -23.49 -6.76 -42.61
CA ILE A 523 -24.01 -8.12 -42.40
C ILE A 523 -22.87 -9.14 -42.62
N LEU A 524 -22.80 -10.15 -41.76
CA LEU A 524 -21.90 -11.30 -41.88
C LEU A 524 -22.57 -12.43 -42.68
N PRO A 525 -21.80 -13.33 -43.31
CA PRO A 525 -22.35 -14.57 -43.90
C PRO A 525 -22.93 -15.51 -42.83
N GLU A 526 -23.44 -16.67 -43.28
CA GLU A 526 -23.88 -17.80 -42.44
C GLU A 526 -22.93 -18.06 -41.25
N LEU A 527 -23.49 -18.32 -40.06
CA LEU A 527 -22.73 -18.42 -38.81
C LEU A 527 -21.90 -19.70 -38.72
N THR A 528 -20.73 -19.73 -39.38
CA THR A 528 -19.80 -20.85 -39.31
C THR A 528 -18.87 -20.73 -38.09
N VAL A 529 -19.23 -21.40 -37.00
CA VAL A 529 -18.38 -21.58 -35.81
C VAL A 529 -18.26 -23.06 -35.43
N ALA A 530 -17.15 -23.44 -34.80
CA ALA A 530 -16.93 -24.81 -34.37
C ALA A 530 -18.03 -25.29 -33.40
N ALA A 531 -18.50 -26.53 -33.56
CA ALA A 531 -19.50 -27.14 -32.66
C ALA A 531 -18.99 -27.26 -31.21
N ALA A 532 -17.66 -27.30 -31.02
CA ALA A 532 -17.04 -27.14 -29.72
C ALA A 532 -17.31 -25.73 -29.15
N ARG A 533 -17.89 -25.68 -27.94
CA ARG A 533 -18.09 -24.44 -27.16
C ARG A 533 -16.84 -24.01 -26.35
N PRO A 534 -16.05 -24.90 -25.72
CA PRO A 534 -14.84 -24.51 -24.98
C PRO A 534 -13.72 -23.99 -25.87
N GLY A 535 -12.84 -23.15 -25.32
CA GLY A 535 -11.68 -22.63 -26.06
C GLY A 535 -12.04 -21.68 -27.21
N PHE A 536 -13.26 -21.14 -27.21
CA PHE A 536 -13.60 -20.00 -28.05
C PHE A 536 -12.85 -18.76 -27.54
N ASN A 537 -12.70 -17.73 -28.37
CA ASN A 537 -12.08 -16.47 -27.95
C ASN A 537 -12.81 -15.32 -28.62
N ILE A 538 -13.54 -14.51 -27.85
CA ILE A 538 -14.39 -13.45 -28.42
C ILE A 538 -13.58 -12.31 -29.05
N ALA A 539 -12.43 -11.96 -28.46
CA ALA A 539 -11.53 -10.95 -29.03
C ALA A 539 -10.89 -11.42 -30.35
N LYS A 540 -10.50 -12.69 -30.45
CA LYS A 540 -10.02 -13.28 -31.71
C LYS A 540 -11.14 -13.37 -32.74
N TYR A 541 -12.34 -13.84 -32.36
CA TYR A 541 -13.48 -13.91 -33.26
C TYR A 541 -13.86 -12.52 -33.81
N ALA A 542 -13.81 -11.49 -32.97
CA ALA A 542 -13.98 -10.11 -33.39
C ALA A 542 -12.91 -9.67 -34.39
N SER A 543 -11.62 -9.93 -34.10
CA SER A 543 -10.51 -9.62 -35.02
C SER A 543 -10.65 -10.32 -36.38
N ASP A 544 -10.89 -11.64 -36.37
CA ASP A 544 -11.06 -12.47 -37.57
C ASP A 544 -12.20 -11.97 -38.48
N ASN A 545 -13.30 -11.49 -37.88
CA ASN A 545 -14.49 -11.02 -38.58
C ASN A 545 -14.56 -9.47 -38.70
N LYS A 546 -13.49 -8.75 -38.32
CA LYS A 546 -13.36 -7.27 -38.36
C LYS A 546 -14.44 -6.53 -37.54
N LEU A 547 -14.88 -7.11 -36.42
CA LEU A 547 -15.87 -6.53 -35.52
C LEU A 547 -15.20 -5.56 -34.54
N THR A 548 -15.87 -4.46 -34.21
CA THR A 548 -15.45 -3.57 -33.11
C THR A 548 -16.14 -4.04 -31.83
N LEU A 549 -15.39 -4.47 -30.81
CA LEU A 549 -15.96 -4.64 -29.47
C LEU A 549 -16.33 -3.25 -28.92
N ILE A 550 -17.56 -3.07 -28.45
CA ILE A 550 -18.06 -1.72 -28.06
C ILE A 550 -18.67 -1.66 -26.66
N ALA A 551 -19.21 -2.75 -26.12
CA ALA A 551 -19.76 -2.76 -24.76
C ALA A 551 -19.68 -4.16 -24.15
N ALA A 552 -19.55 -4.21 -22.83
CA ALA A 552 -19.53 -5.44 -22.07
C ALA A 552 -20.08 -5.22 -20.65
N ASN A 553 -20.61 -6.30 -20.08
CA ASN A 553 -21.08 -6.38 -18.69
C ASN A 553 -21.01 -7.85 -18.25
N TYR A 554 -20.83 -8.13 -16.97
CA TYR A 554 -20.68 -9.50 -16.48
C TYR A 554 -21.40 -9.73 -15.15
N PHE A 555 -21.75 -10.99 -14.93
CA PHE A 555 -22.32 -11.50 -13.69
C PHE A 555 -21.49 -12.66 -13.15
N GLU A 556 -21.71 -12.99 -11.89
CA GLU A 556 -21.13 -14.16 -11.24
C GLU A 556 -22.21 -15.21 -10.97
N VAL A 557 -21.79 -16.47 -11.00
CA VAL A 557 -22.61 -17.61 -10.59
C VAL A 557 -21.78 -18.52 -9.70
N GLU A 558 -22.30 -18.85 -8.53
CA GLU A 558 -21.72 -19.81 -7.61
C GLU A 558 -22.10 -21.25 -7.98
N SER A 559 -21.19 -22.20 -7.75
CA SER A 559 -21.49 -23.62 -7.94
C SER A 559 -22.17 -24.23 -6.70
N SER A 560 -22.99 -25.26 -6.88
CA SER A 560 -23.38 -26.12 -5.76
C SER A 560 -22.13 -26.68 -5.06
N PRO A 561 -22.01 -26.64 -3.71
CA PRO A 561 -20.84 -27.16 -3.01
C PRO A 561 -20.58 -28.65 -3.28
N ALA A 562 -19.30 -29.01 -3.43
CA ALA A 562 -18.79 -30.37 -3.43
C ALA A 562 -17.27 -30.36 -3.13
N ASP A 563 -16.72 -31.47 -2.65
CA ASP A 563 -15.32 -31.58 -2.20
C ASP A 563 -14.27 -31.33 -3.30
N SER A 564 -14.68 -31.42 -4.57
CA SER A 564 -13.85 -31.09 -5.75
C SER A 564 -14.72 -30.83 -6.98
N CYS A 565 -14.17 -30.12 -7.97
CA CYS A 565 -14.86 -29.70 -9.21
C CYS A 565 -15.26 -30.89 -10.10
N GLN A 566 -16.54 -31.27 -10.08
CA GLN A 566 -17.08 -32.45 -10.75
C GLN A 566 -17.41 -32.19 -12.24
N VAL A 567 -16.40 -32.14 -13.10
CA VAL A 567 -16.60 -31.97 -14.56
C VAL A 567 -17.02 -33.29 -15.23
N PRO A 568 -18.23 -33.40 -15.83
CA PRO A 568 -18.65 -34.62 -16.51
C PRO A 568 -17.71 -34.96 -17.68
N GLY A 569 -17.16 -36.17 -17.66
CA GLY A 569 -16.21 -36.65 -18.69
C GLY A 569 -14.80 -36.04 -18.61
N GLY A 570 -14.46 -35.29 -17.56
CA GLY A 570 -13.09 -34.84 -17.32
C GLY A 570 -12.23 -35.89 -16.60
N PRO A 571 -10.88 -35.84 -16.71
CA PRO A 571 -10.01 -36.58 -15.81
C PRO A 571 -10.18 -36.05 -14.38
N SER A 572 -10.42 -36.93 -13.41
CA SER A 572 -10.57 -36.54 -12.01
C SER A 572 -9.25 -35.99 -11.46
N ALA A 573 -9.24 -34.72 -11.07
CA ALA A 573 -8.05 -34.01 -10.61
C ALA A 573 -7.81 -34.22 -9.10
N THR A 574 -7.48 -35.44 -8.69
CA THR A 574 -7.07 -35.75 -7.32
C THR A 574 -5.66 -35.21 -7.04
N SER A 575 -5.58 -33.93 -6.67
CA SER A 575 -4.37 -33.31 -6.12
C SER A 575 -4.65 -32.74 -4.72
N THR A 576 -4.38 -33.52 -3.68
CA THR A 576 -4.50 -33.13 -2.28
C THR A 576 -3.43 -32.10 -1.89
N ALA A 577 -3.72 -30.83 -2.12
CA ALA A 577 -2.94 -29.71 -1.61
C ALA A 577 -3.25 -29.46 -0.11
N THR A 578 -2.80 -30.37 0.76
CA THR A 578 -3.04 -30.27 2.21
C THR A 578 -2.27 -29.09 2.79
N ALA A 579 -2.97 -28.01 3.15
CA ALA A 579 -2.41 -26.86 3.85
C ALA A 579 -2.14 -27.22 5.32
N SER A 580 -1.02 -27.88 5.59
CA SER A 580 -0.61 -28.26 6.95
C SER A 580 -0.06 -27.07 7.72
N ALA A 581 -0.81 -26.61 8.72
CA ALA A 581 -0.34 -25.66 9.72
C ALA A 581 0.72 -26.28 10.65
N THR A 582 1.42 -25.41 11.37
CA THR A 582 2.50 -25.70 12.33
C THR A 582 2.21 -26.82 13.34
N ALA A 583 3.12 -27.79 13.44
CA ALA A 583 3.42 -28.50 14.69
C ALA A 583 4.89 -29.00 14.69
N SER A 584 5.48 -29.04 15.89
CA SER A 584 6.91 -29.28 16.15
C SER A 584 7.33 -30.76 16.20
N ALA A 585 8.58 -31.04 15.79
CA ALA A 585 9.45 -32.14 16.25
C ALA A 585 8.94 -33.60 16.04
N SER A 586 9.79 -34.62 15.89
CA SER A 586 11.19 -34.79 16.29
C SER A 586 11.95 -35.76 15.37
N ALA A 587 13.21 -36.08 15.70
CA ALA A 587 14.04 -37.04 14.96
C ALA A 587 13.45 -38.46 15.01
N SER A 588 13.63 -39.30 13.99
CA SER A 588 14.91 -40.00 13.78
C SER A 588 14.99 -40.73 12.44
N ALA A 589 16.20 -40.98 11.95
CA ALA A 589 16.45 -41.73 10.72
C ALA A 589 16.90 -43.16 11.01
N SER A 590 16.29 -44.10 10.31
CA SER A 590 16.73 -45.50 10.11
C SER A 590 16.15 -45.89 8.74
N ALA A 591 16.97 -46.02 7.70
CA ALA A 591 17.74 -47.22 7.34
C ALA A 591 16.82 -48.42 6.98
N THR A 592 17.08 -49.21 5.92
CA THR A 592 18.36 -49.44 5.22
C THR A 592 18.15 -49.63 3.70
N ALA A 593 19.24 -49.72 2.94
CA ALA A 593 19.31 -50.09 1.52
C ALA A 593 18.70 -51.49 1.22
N THR A 594 18.63 -52.05 0.01
CA THR A 594 19.58 -52.11 -1.14
C THR A 594 18.80 -52.75 -2.35
N ALA A 595 19.24 -52.93 -3.61
CA ALA A 595 20.51 -52.75 -4.34
C ALA A 595 20.28 -52.65 -5.88
N THR A 596 21.34 -52.35 -6.64
CA THR A 596 21.66 -52.80 -8.03
C THR A 596 20.55 -52.82 -9.11
N ALA A 597 20.63 -51.97 -10.15
CA ALA A 597 21.40 -52.18 -11.40
C ALA A 597 20.72 -53.15 -12.41
N THR A 598 20.76 -52.95 -13.73
CA THR A 598 21.92 -52.62 -14.57
C THR A 598 21.53 -51.77 -15.81
N ALA A 599 22.50 -51.15 -16.47
CA ALA A 599 22.28 -50.19 -17.56
C ALA A 599 22.25 -50.80 -18.99
N THR A 600 21.69 -50.04 -19.93
CA THR A 600 21.99 -50.09 -21.38
C THR A 600 21.74 -48.71 -22.02
N SER A 601 22.17 -48.50 -23.27
CA SER A 601 22.69 -47.18 -23.72
C SER A 601 22.04 -46.55 -24.98
N SER A 602 22.40 -45.28 -25.23
CA SER A 602 22.20 -44.47 -26.45
C SER A 602 20.78 -43.89 -26.64
N LYS A 603 20.57 -42.67 -27.20
CA LYS A 603 21.43 -41.77 -28.02
C LYS A 603 21.35 -40.30 -27.54
N ALA A 604 22.18 -39.42 -28.13
CA ALA A 604 22.25 -37.98 -27.83
C ALA A 604 22.12 -37.10 -29.09
N TYR A 605 22.21 -35.77 -28.91
CA TYR A 605 22.11 -34.62 -29.86
C TYR A 605 20.70 -33.98 -30.04
N PRO A 606 20.59 -32.63 -30.19
CA PRO A 606 21.46 -31.58 -29.61
C PRO A 606 20.76 -30.26 -29.17
N THR A 607 21.55 -29.35 -28.58
CA THR A 607 21.59 -27.86 -28.66
C THR A 607 20.43 -27.05 -29.32
N SER A 608 20.15 -25.77 -29.00
CA SER A 608 21.03 -24.71 -28.45
C SER A 608 20.29 -23.45 -27.92
N THR A 609 20.95 -22.71 -27.02
CA THR A 609 20.86 -21.26 -26.69
C THR A 609 19.54 -20.47 -26.77
N SER A 610 19.20 -19.77 -25.68
CA SER A 610 18.32 -18.60 -25.71
C SER A 610 19.12 -17.30 -25.90
N THR A 611 18.80 -16.52 -26.94
CA THR A 611 19.45 -15.21 -27.20
C THR A 611 18.69 -14.06 -26.51
N LYS A 612 19.35 -13.38 -25.56
CA LYS A 612 18.81 -12.17 -24.92
C LYS A 612 18.67 -11.02 -25.94
N LYS A 613 17.45 -10.56 -26.22
CA LYS A 613 17.22 -9.27 -26.92
C LYS A 613 17.48 -8.11 -25.96
N LYS A 614 18.15 -7.06 -26.45
CA LYS A 614 18.39 -5.80 -25.72
C LYS A 614 17.12 -4.96 -25.65
N LEU A 615 16.90 -4.25 -24.53
CA LEU A 615 15.94 -3.15 -24.48
C LEU A 615 16.50 -1.91 -25.23
N PRO A 616 15.65 -1.07 -25.84
CA PRO A 616 16.06 0.25 -26.34
C PRO A 616 16.45 1.22 -25.21
N LYS A 617 17.24 2.23 -25.53
CA LYS A 617 17.52 3.37 -24.63
C LYS A 617 16.49 4.48 -24.85
N CYS A 618 16.05 5.14 -23.77
CA CYS A 618 15.27 6.37 -23.86
C CYS A 618 16.12 7.54 -24.39
N ILE A 619 15.47 8.49 -25.07
CA ILE A 619 16.06 9.76 -25.54
C ILE A 619 15.29 10.90 -24.85
N PRO A 620 15.96 11.94 -24.28
CA PRO A 620 15.25 13.09 -23.70
C PRO A 620 14.56 13.93 -24.77
N ALA A 621 13.35 14.43 -24.46
CA ALA A 621 12.65 15.37 -25.33
C ALA A 621 13.24 16.80 -25.20
N ALA A 622 13.33 17.52 -26.31
CA ALA A 622 13.85 18.89 -26.33
C ALA A 622 12.76 19.92 -25.98
N HIS A 623 13.10 20.90 -25.15
CA HIS A 623 12.27 22.10 -24.96
C HIS A 623 12.15 22.87 -26.27
N LYS A 624 10.94 23.31 -26.60
CA LYS A 624 10.71 24.47 -27.47
C LYS A 624 10.25 25.64 -26.61
N THR A 625 10.98 26.75 -26.69
CA THR A 625 10.45 28.07 -26.34
C THR A 625 9.56 28.57 -27.48
N ALA A 626 8.54 29.36 -27.14
CA ALA A 626 7.74 30.12 -28.09
C ALA A 626 7.94 31.62 -27.83
N ALA A 627 7.73 32.41 -28.88
CA ALA A 627 7.51 33.84 -28.86
C ALA A 627 6.10 34.11 -29.42
#